data_AF-A0AAF3F254-F1
#
_entry.id   AF-A0AAF3F254-F1
#
_cell.length_a   1.000
_cell.length_b   1.000
_cell.length_c   1.000
_cell.angle_alpha   90.00
_cell.angle_beta   90.00
_cell.angle_gamma   90.00
#
_symmetry.space_group_name_H-M   'P 1'
#
loop_
_entity.id
_entity.type
_entity.pdbx_description
1 polymer ?
#
loop_
_entity_poly.entity_id
_entity_poly.type
_entity_poly.pdbx_seq_one_letter_code
_entity_poly.pdbx_strand_id
1 'polypeptide(L)'
;MSTSGSDNQTPSPSSRGSFVEKLLNDDDLEPYVRRKNSESEAKRRMEGLNEEEQNVLRTSINSRERKRMHDLNDAMDDLRSCLPKVYTDGPGARRLSKINTLMLAANRIRQLIQLNEKLVSENAHLRSLSSSSQSQFKEDVPPSDLPIPTQSSTPRITTIGGTIVIE
;
A
#
# COMPACT_ATOMS: atom_id res chain seq x y z
N MET A 1 -70.76 1.06 -15.07
CA MET A 1 -69.94 -0.05 -14.50
C MET A 1 -68.89 -0.44 -15.51
N SER A 2 -67.62 -0.12 -15.27
CA SER A 2 -66.42 -0.78 -15.84
C SER A 2 -65.17 0.04 -15.47
N THR A 3 -64.28 -0.54 -14.65
CA THR A 3 -62.82 -0.35 -14.65
C THR A 3 -62.22 -1.53 -13.87
N SER A 4 -61.76 -2.56 -14.62
CA SER A 4 -60.35 -2.91 -14.84
C SER A 4 -59.64 -3.48 -13.61
N GLY A 5 -59.59 -4.81 -13.54
CA GLY A 5 -58.71 -5.56 -12.65
C GLY A 5 -57.24 -5.37 -13.05
N SER A 6 -56.39 -5.16 -12.07
CA SER A 6 -54.94 -5.05 -12.26
C SER A 6 -54.31 -6.44 -12.20
N ASP A 7 -53.72 -6.85 -13.31
CA ASP A 7 -52.91 -8.05 -13.46
C ASP A 7 -51.64 -7.94 -12.60
N ASN A 8 -51.53 -8.79 -11.58
CA ASN A 8 -50.29 -8.96 -10.84
C ASN A 8 -49.45 -10.03 -11.55
N GLN A 9 -48.63 -9.59 -12.50
CA GLN A 9 -47.84 -10.45 -13.36
C GLN A 9 -46.66 -11.03 -12.57
N THR A 10 -46.72 -12.33 -12.29
CA THR A 10 -45.63 -13.09 -11.68
C THR A 10 -44.46 -13.22 -12.68
N PRO A 11 -43.21 -12.91 -12.29
CA PRO A 11 -42.09 -12.97 -13.23
C PRO A 11 -41.76 -14.44 -13.58
N SER A 12 -41.63 -14.69 -14.88
CA SER A 12 -41.32 -15.99 -15.50
C SER A 12 -39.96 -16.57 -15.03
N PRO A 13 -39.81 -17.91 -14.97
CA PRO A 13 -38.68 -18.59 -14.31
C PRO A 13 -37.29 -18.32 -14.93
N SER A 14 -37.18 -18.05 -16.24
CA SER A 14 -35.89 -17.73 -16.87
C SER A 14 -35.28 -16.39 -16.42
N SER A 15 -36.11 -15.42 -16.01
CA SER A 15 -35.63 -14.12 -15.49
C SER A 15 -35.13 -14.22 -14.05
N ARG A 16 -35.63 -15.20 -13.29
CA ARG A 16 -35.25 -15.43 -11.89
C ARG A 16 -33.85 -16.04 -11.77
N GLY A 17 -33.50 -16.98 -12.66
CA GLY A 17 -32.15 -17.55 -12.73
C GLY A 17 -31.08 -16.49 -12.99
N SER A 18 -31.34 -15.58 -13.93
CA SER A 18 -30.44 -14.46 -14.27
C SER A 18 -30.23 -13.49 -13.09
N PHE A 19 -31.25 -13.27 -12.26
CA PHE A 19 -31.16 -12.40 -11.08
C PHE A 19 -30.33 -13.04 -9.97
N VAL A 20 -30.54 -14.34 -9.70
CA VAL A 20 -29.79 -15.09 -8.68
C VAL A 20 -28.32 -15.20 -9.08
N GLU A 21 -28.03 -15.48 -10.35
CA GLU A 21 -26.66 -15.52 -10.89
C GLU A 21 -25.95 -14.16 -10.78
N LYS A 22 -26.65 -13.05 -11.03
CA LYS A 22 -26.12 -11.70 -10.78
C LYS A 22 -25.83 -11.39 -9.31
N LEU A 23 -26.58 -11.97 -8.38
CA LEU A 23 -26.34 -11.81 -6.93
C LEU A 23 -25.19 -12.70 -6.43
N LEU A 24 -24.90 -13.79 -7.13
CA LEU A 24 -23.81 -14.72 -6.86
C LEU A 24 -22.47 -14.29 -7.49
N ASN A 25 -22.50 -13.46 -8.55
CA ASN A 25 -21.29 -12.97 -9.20
C ASN A 25 -20.50 -12.04 -8.26
N ASP A 26 -19.25 -12.45 -7.98
CA ASP A 26 -18.41 -11.99 -6.87
C ASP A 26 -17.57 -10.72 -7.17
N ASP A 27 -17.63 -10.14 -8.38
CA ASP A 27 -16.64 -9.16 -8.84
C ASP A 27 -17.03 -7.66 -8.72
N ASP A 28 -18.31 -7.31 -8.54
CA ASP A 28 -18.76 -5.91 -8.74
C ASP A 28 -19.21 -5.17 -7.46
N LEU A 29 -18.95 -5.73 -6.28
CA LEU A 29 -19.31 -5.11 -5.00
C LEU A 29 -18.13 -5.13 -4.04
N GLU A 30 -17.27 -4.11 -4.12
CA GLU A 30 -16.16 -3.90 -3.17
C GLU A 30 -16.73 -3.80 -1.72
N PRO A 31 -16.56 -4.80 -0.84
CA PRO A 31 -17.51 -5.00 0.26
C PRO A 31 -16.98 -4.62 1.65
N TYR A 32 -15.80 -4.01 1.77
CA TYR A 32 -15.17 -3.88 3.09
C TYR A 32 -15.76 -2.78 3.98
N VAL A 33 -16.62 -1.91 3.42
CA VAL A 33 -17.29 -0.83 4.15
C VAL A 33 -18.80 -1.05 4.08
N ARG A 34 -19.38 -1.58 5.17
CA ARG A 34 -20.83 -1.66 5.34
C ARG A 34 -21.40 -0.24 5.43
N ARG A 35 -21.78 0.34 4.29
CA ARG A 35 -22.45 1.65 4.23
C ARG A 35 -23.76 1.51 5.02
N LYS A 36 -24.05 2.43 5.94
CA LYS A 36 -25.22 2.40 6.86
C LYS A 36 -26.58 2.18 6.18
N ASN A 37 -26.69 2.41 4.87
CA ASN A 37 -27.90 2.20 4.07
C ASN A 37 -28.06 0.76 3.52
N SER A 38 -27.08 -0.13 3.72
CA SER A 38 -27.07 -1.47 3.12
C SER A 38 -28.08 -2.44 3.75
N GLU A 39 -28.55 -2.19 4.97
CA GLU A 39 -29.52 -3.06 5.64
C GLU A 39 -30.89 -3.03 4.96
N SER A 40 -31.35 -1.84 4.59
CA SER A 40 -32.63 -1.65 3.89
C SER A 40 -32.58 -2.21 2.46
N GLU A 41 -31.41 -2.23 1.85
CA GLU A 41 -31.20 -2.78 0.51
C GLU A 41 -31.05 -4.31 0.54
N ALA A 42 -30.36 -4.86 1.54
CA ALA A 42 -30.28 -6.29 1.78
C ALA A 42 -31.65 -6.92 2.09
N LYS A 43 -32.50 -6.22 2.87
CA LYS A 43 -33.89 -6.65 3.10
C LYS A 43 -34.69 -6.70 1.81
N ARG A 44 -34.64 -5.62 1.01
CA ARG A 44 -35.32 -5.57 -0.30
C ARG A 44 -34.82 -6.63 -1.28
N ARG A 45 -33.54 -7.01 -1.21
CA ARG A 45 -32.97 -8.10 -2.02
C ARG A 45 -33.45 -9.49 -1.60
N MET A 46 -33.87 -9.67 -0.35
CA MET A 46 -34.47 -10.94 0.11
C MET A 46 -36.00 -10.98 -0.09
N GLU A 47 -36.66 -9.83 -0.13
CA GLU A 47 -38.09 -9.71 -0.43
C GLU A 47 -38.38 -10.08 -1.89
N GLY A 48 -38.80 -11.33 -2.13
CA GLY A 48 -39.13 -11.87 -3.45
C GLY A 48 -38.40 -13.17 -3.83
N LEU A 49 -37.42 -13.57 -3.02
CA LEU A 49 -36.68 -14.84 -3.18
C LEU A 49 -37.38 -15.98 -2.44
N ASN A 50 -37.41 -17.17 -3.05
CA ASN A 50 -37.84 -18.38 -2.37
C ASN A 50 -36.82 -18.81 -1.30
N GLU A 51 -37.20 -19.70 -0.37
CA GLU A 51 -36.34 -20.12 0.74
C GLU A 51 -34.97 -20.65 0.29
N GLU A 52 -34.93 -21.43 -0.79
CA GLU A 52 -33.70 -21.98 -1.35
C GLU A 52 -32.77 -20.87 -1.89
N GLU A 53 -33.33 -19.90 -2.61
CA GLU A 53 -32.58 -18.76 -3.16
C GLU A 53 -32.05 -17.86 -2.03
N GLN A 54 -32.82 -17.68 -0.95
CA GLN A 54 -32.35 -16.97 0.24
C GLN A 54 -31.21 -17.72 0.93
N ASN A 55 -31.27 -19.05 1.00
CA ASN A 55 -30.22 -19.87 1.60
C ASN A 55 -28.90 -19.79 0.80
N VAL A 56 -29.00 -19.86 -0.52
CA VAL A 56 -27.85 -19.67 -1.44
C VAL A 56 -27.23 -18.28 -1.24
N LEU A 57 -28.04 -17.22 -1.19
CA LEU A 57 -27.57 -15.85 -0.98
C LEU A 57 -26.86 -15.69 0.38
N ARG A 58 -27.44 -16.21 1.47
CA ARG A 58 -26.81 -16.20 2.80
C ARG A 58 -25.47 -16.93 2.81
N THR A 59 -25.40 -18.08 2.13
CA THR A 59 -24.18 -18.89 2.05
C THR A 59 -23.09 -18.19 1.25
N SER A 60 -23.44 -17.58 0.12
CA SER A 60 -22.53 -16.76 -0.69
C SER A 60 -21.97 -15.58 0.12
N ILE A 61 -22.84 -14.82 0.82
CA ILE A 61 -22.43 -13.72 1.70
C ILE A 61 -21.46 -14.20 2.79
N ASN A 62 -21.77 -15.30 3.45
CA ASN A 62 -20.91 -15.87 4.49
C ASN A 62 -19.55 -16.33 3.94
N SER A 63 -19.54 -16.89 2.73
CA SER A 63 -18.31 -17.29 2.05
C SER A 63 -17.42 -16.09 1.75
N ARG A 64 -18.01 -15.01 1.23
CA ARG A 64 -17.29 -13.77 0.94
C ARG A 64 -16.74 -13.11 2.21
N GLU A 65 -17.51 -13.05 3.30
CA GLU A 65 -17.02 -12.49 4.56
C GLU A 65 -15.87 -13.33 5.14
N ARG A 66 -15.92 -14.67 5.01
CA ARG A 66 -14.80 -15.53 5.39
C ARG A 66 -13.55 -15.18 4.59
N LYS A 67 -13.65 -15.08 3.26
CA LYS A 67 -12.54 -14.65 2.39
C LYS A 67 -11.98 -13.30 2.87
N ARG A 68 -12.85 -12.32 3.07
CA ARG A 68 -12.47 -11.00 3.61
C ARG A 68 -11.75 -11.06 4.95
N MET A 69 -12.20 -11.92 5.84
CA MET A 69 -11.57 -12.12 7.14
C MET A 69 -10.23 -12.85 7.03
N HIS A 70 -10.07 -13.76 6.06
CA HIS A 70 -8.80 -14.39 5.73
C HIS A 70 -7.80 -13.35 5.20
N ASP A 71 -8.18 -12.57 4.18
CA ASP A 71 -7.33 -11.51 3.62
C ASP A 71 -6.86 -10.52 4.70
N LEU A 72 -7.77 -10.12 5.61
CA LEU A 72 -7.44 -9.26 6.76
C LEU A 72 -6.47 -9.94 7.74
N ASN A 73 -6.69 -11.22 8.03
CA ASN A 73 -5.82 -11.95 8.96
C ASN A 73 -4.43 -12.18 8.37
N ASP A 74 -4.34 -12.41 7.06
CA ASP A 74 -3.06 -12.57 6.35
C ASP A 74 -2.26 -11.26 6.41
N ALA A 75 -2.88 -10.12 6.09
CA ALA A 75 -2.26 -8.81 6.27
C ALA A 75 -1.85 -8.53 7.74
N MET A 76 -2.63 -9.05 8.69
CA MET A 76 -2.31 -8.93 10.12
C MET A 76 -1.12 -9.82 10.53
N ASP A 77 -0.93 -10.98 9.89
CA ASP A 77 0.24 -11.84 10.09
C ASP A 77 1.49 -11.25 9.43
N ASP A 78 1.35 -10.65 8.24
CA ASP A 78 2.43 -9.87 7.61
C ASP A 78 2.90 -8.71 8.51
N LEU A 79 1.96 -7.99 9.15
CA LEU A 79 2.30 -6.96 10.12
C LEU A 79 3.11 -7.50 11.30
N ARG A 80 2.82 -8.73 11.77
CA ARG A 80 3.61 -9.35 12.85
C ARG A 80 5.03 -9.64 12.42
N SER A 81 5.25 -10.03 11.16
CA SER A 81 6.60 -10.29 10.63
C SER A 81 7.50 -9.04 10.64
N CYS A 82 6.91 -7.84 10.55
CA CYS A 82 7.61 -6.56 10.64
C CYS A 82 7.96 -6.14 12.08
N LEU A 83 7.42 -6.83 13.10
CA LEU A 83 7.73 -6.55 14.50
C LEU A 83 9.08 -7.17 14.89
N PRO A 84 9.75 -6.65 15.93
CA PRO A 84 11.00 -7.23 16.40
C PRO A 84 10.83 -8.72 16.78
N LYS A 85 11.74 -9.57 16.29
CA LYS A 85 11.69 -11.04 16.44
C LYS A 85 11.59 -11.54 17.88
N VAL A 86 12.04 -10.75 18.85
CA VAL A 86 11.89 -11.05 20.28
C VAL A 86 10.42 -11.29 20.67
N TYR A 87 9.46 -10.71 19.95
CA TYR A 87 8.03 -10.87 20.21
C TYR A 87 7.35 -11.95 19.38
N THR A 88 8.00 -12.49 18.34
CA THR A 88 7.38 -13.42 17.37
C THR A 88 8.04 -14.80 17.35
N ASP A 89 9.37 -14.86 17.48
CA ASP A 89 10.16 -16.07 17.19
C ASP A 89 10.96 -16.55 18.42
N GLY A 90 10.71 -15.95 19.59
CA GLY A 90 11.40 -16.32 20.83
C GLY A 90 11.06 -17.74 21.30
N PRO A 91 11.95 -18.40 22.07
CA PRO A 91 11.63 -19.68 22.70
C PRO A 91 10.42 -19.53 23.63
N GLY A 92 9.33 -20.24 23.32
CA GLY A 92 8.05 -20.12 24.03
C GLY A 92 7.15 -18.96 23.57
N ALA A 93 7.52 -18.23 22.50
CA ALA A 93 6.71 -17.15 21.95
C ALA A 93 5.38 -17.69 21.41
N ARG A 94 4.28 -17.15 21.93
CA ARG A 94 2.93 -17.37 21.39
C ARG A 94 2.60 -16.29 20.37
N ARG A 95 1.75 -16.64 19.40
CA ARG A 95 1.17 -15.67 18.44
C ARG A 95 0.58 -14.49 19.19
N LEU A 96 1.00 -13.28 18.83
CA LEU A 96 0.49 -12.04 19.38
C LEU A 96 -1.00 -11.86 19.06
N SER A 97 -1.77 -11.40 20.05
CA SER A 97 -3.17 -11.01 19.84
C SER A 97 -3.26 -9.83 18.85
N LYS A 98 -4.44 -9.63 18.24
CA LYS A 98 -4.65 -8.50 17.32
C LYS A 98 -4.36 -7.16 17.99
N ILE A 99 -4.85 -6.97 19.21
CA ILE A 99 -4.64 -5.74 20.00
C ILE A 99 -3.15 -5.52 20.28
N ASN A 100 -2.44 -6.54 20.76
CA ASN A 100 -1.02 -6.40 21.08
C ASN A 100 -0.18 -6.11 19.85
N THR A 101 -0.50 -6.74 18.72
CA THR A 101 0.17 -6.49 17.43
C THR A 101 0.00 -5.02 17.00
N LEU A 102 -1.23 -4.48 17.05
CA LEU A 102 -1.49 -3.08 16.71
C LEU A 102 -0.77 -2.10 17.66
N MET A 103 -0.78 -2.40 18.96
CA MET A 103 -0.11 -1.57 19.96
C MET A 103 1.42 -1.55 19.76
N LEU A 104 2.03 -2.72 19.55
CA LEU A 104 3.46 -2.84 19.27
C LEU A 104 3.84 -2.15 17.96
N ALA A 105 3.05 -2.31 16.91
CA ALA A 105 3.28 -1.65 15.62
C ALA A 105 3.27 -0.12 15.76
N ALA A 106 2.25 0.44 16.43
CA ALA A 106 2.18 1.88 16.68
C ALA A 106 3.38 2.39 17.48
N ASN A 107 3.79 1.67 18.53
CA ASN A 107 4.98 2.02 19.31
C ASN A 107 6.26 1.93 18.49
N ARG A 108 6.39 0.91 17.63
CA ARG A 108 7.55 0.73 16.75
C ARG A 108 7.68 1.88 15.75
N ILE A 109 6.58 2.33 15.15
CA ILE A 109 6.56 3.49 14.25
C ILE A 109 7.08 4.73 14.99
N ARG A 110 6.56 5.03 16.19
CA ARG A 110 7.02 6.18 16.99
C ARG A 110 8.53 6.10 17.30
N GLN A 111 9.02 4.94 17.69
CA GLN A 111 10.44 4.73 17.96
C GLN A 111 11.31 4.91 16.71
N LEU A 112 10.85 4.43 15.55
CA LEU A 112 11.55 4.62 14.27
C LEU A 112 11.62 6.09 13.86
N ILE A 113 10.56 6.85 14.11
CA ILE A 113 10.53 8.29 13.84
C ILE A 113 11.57 9.01 14.72
N GLN A 114 11.53 8.78 16.04
CA GLN A 114 12.50 9.38 16.98
C GLN A 114 13.95 9.01 16.65
N LEU A 115 14.19 7.74 16.29
CA LEU A 115 15.52 7.28 15.89
C LEU A 115 16.00 7.98 14.60
N ASN A 116 15.12 8.13 13.61
CA ASN A 116 15.45 8.86 12.38
C ASN A 116 15.78 10.33 12.66
N GLU A 117 14.99 11.02 13.48
CA GLU A 117 15.24 12.42 13.87
C GLU A 117 16.62 12.58 14.53
N LYS A 118 16.99 11.65 15.42
CA LYS A 118 18.30 11.64 16.07
C LYS A 118 19.43 11.45 15.05
N LEU A 119 19.30 10.46 14.16
CA LEU A 119 20.30 10.18 13.13
C LEU A 119 20.45 11.36 12.16
N VAL A 120 19.36 12.01 11.77
CA VAL A 120 19.40 13.20 10.92
C VAL A 120 20.13 14.35 11.61
N SER A 121 19.85 14.58 12.89
CA SER A 121 20.52 15.62 13.69
C SER A 121 22.03 15.35 13.85
N GLU A 122 22.39 14.10 14.12
CA GLU A 122 23.79 13.66 14.23
C GLU A 122 24.54 13.82 12.90
N ASN A 123 23.92 13.44 11.78
CA ASN A 123 24.49 13.65 10.45
C ASN A 123 24.68 15.15 10.13
N ALA A 124 23.71 16.00 10.48
CA ALA A 124 23.86 17.45 10.29
C ALA A 124 25.04 18.01 11.11
N HIS A 125 25.18 17.56 12.36
CA HIS A 125 26.32 17.92 13.21
C HIS A 125 27.65 17.45 12.60
N LEU A 126 27.76 16.19 12.19
CA LEU A 126 28.97 15.66 11.55
C LEU A 126 29.33 16.41 10.26
N ARG A 127 28.34 16.80 9.44
CA ARG A 127 28.57 17.61 8.24
C ARG A 127 29.12 18.99 8.58
N SER A 128 28.60 19.64 9.63
CA SER A 128 29.11 20.92 10.13
C SER A 128 30.58 20.83 10.58
N LEU A 129 30.93 19.78 11.34
CA LEU A 129 32.32 19.53 11.74
C LEU A 129 33.22 19.29 10.53
N SER A 130 32.77 18.49 9.55
CA SER A 130 33.53 18.22 8.32
C SER A 130 33.81 19.48 7.50
N SER A 131 32.85 20.41 7.40
CA SER A 131 33.06 21.70 6.72
C SER A 131 34.03 22.64 7.47
N SER A 132 34.10 22.51 8.80
CA SER A 132 35.04 23.30 9.62
C SER A 132 36.47 22.79 9.49
N SER A 133 36.69 21.47 9.40
CA SER A 133 38.02 20.88 9.15
C SER A 133 38.57 21.18 7.75
N GLN A 134 37.70 21.36 6.73
CA GLN A 134 38.13 21.77 5.39
C GLN A 134 38.60 23.23 5.31
N SER A 135 38.18 24.07 6.26
CA SER A 135 38.54 25.50 6.29
C SER A 135 39.90 25.77 6.94
N GLN A 136 40.53 24.78 7.58
CA GLN A 136 41.89 24.92 8.14
C GLN A 136 43.04 24.55 7.18
N PHE A 137 42.75 24.07 5.97
CA PHE A 137 43.77 23.79 4.94
C PHE A 137 43.71 24.76 3.74
N LYS A 138 43.11 25.95 3.90
CA LYS A 138 43.43 27.07 3.01
C LYS A 138 44.74 27.68 3.48
N GLU A 139 45.83 27.10 3.02
CA GLU A 139 47.16 27.68 3.07
C GLU A 139 47.09 29.08 2.39
N ASP A 140 47.55 30.10 3.11
CA ASP A 140 47.78 31.45 2.59
C ASP A 140 48.80 31.37 1.44
N VAL A 141 48.33 31.17 0.21
CA VAL A 141 49.17 31.35 -0.98
C VAL A 141 49.14 32.84 -1.33
N PRO A 142 50.26 33.59 -1.20
CA PRO A 142 50.31 34.99 -1.59
C PRO A 142 50.11 35.12 -3.11
N PRO A 143 49.53 36.23 -3.60
CA PRO A 143 49.31 36.43 -5.03
C PRO A 143 50.67 36.52 -5.73
N SER A 144 51.04 35.48 -6.46
CA SER A 144 52.19 35.52 -7.36
C SER A 144 51.75 36.20 -8.65
N ASP A 145 52.13 37.48 -8.80
CA ASP A 145 52.13 38.17 -10.10
C ASP A 145 53.12 37.46 -11.02
N LEU A 146 52.64 36.58 -11.90
CA LEU A 146 53.38 36.09 -13.06
C LEU A 146 52.43 35.93 -14.27
N PRO A 147 52.90 36.29 -15.48
CA PRO A 147 52.03 36.58 -16.63
C PRO A 147 51.48 35.32 -17.29
N ILE A 148 50.26 35.46 -17.82
CA ILE A 148 49.57 34.47 -18.67
C ILE A 148 50.42 34.21 -19.93
N PRO A 149 50.81 32.95 -20.22
CA PRO A 149 51.21 32.55 -21.55
C PRO A 149 49.95 32.05 -22.29
N THR A 150 49.47 32.84 -23.24
CA THR A 150 48.60 32.36 -24.30
C THR A 150 49.38 31.39 -25.18
N GLN A 151 49.04 30.10 -25.17
CA GLN A 151 49.31 29.21 -26.32
C GLN A 151 48.14 28.23 -26.52
N SER A 152 47.64 28.28 -27.74
CA SER A 152 46.67 27.42 -28.40
C SER A 152 47.15 25.96 -28.50
N SER A 153 46.28 25.01 -28.20
CA SER A 153 45.94 23.87 -29.09
C SER A 153 45.07 22.89 -28.30
N THR A 154 43.76 22.86 -28.57
CA THR A 154 42.89 21.76 -28.15
C THR A 154 42.87 20.74 -29.29
N PRO A 155 43.31 19.48 -29.09
CA PRO A 155 43.16 18.46 -30.12
C PRO A 155 41.68 18.07 -30.24
N ARG A 156 41.12 18.25 -31.44
CA ARG A 156 39.76 17.83 -31.78
C ARG A 156 39.76 16.33 -32.07
N ILE A 157 39.37 15.54 -31.08
CA ILE A 157 39.15 14.09 -31.24
C ILE A 157 38.02 13.88 -32.26
N THR A 158 38.32 13.25 -33.39
CA THR A 158 37.31 12.84 -34.38
C THR A 158 37.38 11.33 -34.55
N THR A 159 36.32 10.63 -34.14
CA THR A 159 36.18 9.18 -34.30
C THR A 159 35.71 8.88 -35.72
N ILE A 160 36.55 8.26 -36.53
CA ILE A 160 36.14 7.66 -37.82
C ILE A 160 36.60 6.20 -37.80
N GLY A 161 35.64 5.27 -37.89
CA GLY A 161 35.96 3.86 -38.12
C GLY A 161 36.69 3.12 -36.99
N GLY A 162 36.45 3.47 -35.72
CA GLY A 162 36.83 2.64 -34.57
C GLY A 162 38.31 2.61 -34.18
N THR A 163 39.16 3.46 -34.75
CA THR A 163 40.57 3.58 -34.34
C THR A 163 40.86 5.03 -33.92
N ILE A 164 41.42 5.23 -32.72
CA ILE A 164 41.79 6.55 -32.20
C ILE A 164 43.21 6.86 -32.68
N VAL A 165 43.38 7.95 -33.40
CA VAL A 165 44.70 8.50 -33.78
C VAL A 165 44.87 9.83 -33.06
N ILE A 166 46.03 10.02 -32.42
CA ILE A 166 46.43 11.27 -31.76
C ILE A 166 47.51 11.90 -32.64
N GLU A 167 47.30 13.12 -33.13
CA GLU A 167 48.36 14.01 -33.60
C GLU A 167 48.69 15.04 -32.53
#